data_AF-A0A2V6IZX8-F1
#
_entry.id   AF-A0A2V6IZX8-F1
#
_cell.length_a   1.000
_cell.length_b   1.000
_cell.length_c   1.000
_cell.angle_alpha   90.00
_cell.angle_beta   90.00
_cell.angle_gamma   90.00
#
_symmetry.space_group_name_H-M   'P 1'
#
loop_
_entity.id
_entity.type
_entity.pdbx_description
1 polymer ?
#
loop_
_entity_poly.entity_id
_entity_poly.type
_entity_poly.pdbx_seq_one_letter_code
_entity_poly.pdbx_strand_id
1 'polypeptide(L)'
;MSDFDCGAPRWKRRLWVLVSSVFFQNPFPKAARFRAALLRAFGARVGKGVLFGSNVYISYPWRLTVGDHVWIGDDVGIQSLAQVTIESNVCLARRCYLSTGSHDFRREDFKLKVAPILIRQGSWIAIGSLVVAGVTIGEGAVVSAGSVVLRDVPANCLVRGNPAQIVCEIFRDPEGARASIRVSCRHVPEKPLAPSASPTRALDG
;
A
#
# COMPACT_ATOMS: atom_id res chain seq x y z
N MET A 1 6.06 -22.26 9.89
CA MET A 1 6.57 -20.86 9.81
C MET A 1 8.11 -20.80 9.81
N SER A 2 8.82 -21.90 9.48
CA SER A 2 10.27 -22.05 9.66
C SER A 2 11.13 -21.55 8.48
N ASP A 3 10.58 -21.45 7.27
CA ASP A 3 11.40 -21.29 6.05
C ASP A 3 11.29 -19.90 5.41
N PHE A 4 10.61 -18.95 6.06
CA PHE A 4 10.52 -17.59 5.54
C PHE A 4 11.79 -16.80 5.84
N ASP A 5 12.49 -16.40 4.78
CA ASP A 5 13.61 -15.48 4.90
C ASP A 5 13.12 -14.04 5.14
N CYS A 6 13.42 -13.53 6.34
CA CYS A 6 13.14 -12.14 6.69
C CYS A 6 14.10 -11.14 6.01
N GLY A 7 15.18 -11.58 5.37
CA GLY A 7 16.17 -10.73 4.69
C GLY A 7 17.09 -9.96 5.64
N ALA A 8 17.12 -10.33 6.92
CA ALA A 8 17.98 -9.71 7.93
C ALA A 8 18.27 -10.64 9.12
N PRO A 9 19.45 -10.53 9.75
CA PRO A 9 19.80 -11.32 10.93
C PRO A 9 18.89 -11.00 12.12
N ARG A 10 18.75 -11.94 13.06
CA ARG A 10 17.83 -11.85 14.21
C ARG A 10 18.09 -10.61 15.08
N TRP A 11 19.35 -10.24 15.29
CA TRP A 11 19.70 -9.06 16.09
C TRP A 11 19.18 -7.76 15.45
N LYS A 12 19.28 -7.63 14.13
CA LYS A 12 18.82 -6.44 13.38
C LYS A 12 17.31 -6.30 13.48
N ARG A 13 16.59 -7.41 13.42
CA ARG A 13 15.13 -7.47 13.61
C ARG A 13 14.73 -7.03 15.02
N ARG A 14 15.38 -7.58 16.06
CA ARG A 14 15.12 -7.20 17.46
C ARG A 14 15.41 -5.73 17.72
N LEU A 15 16.55 -5.24 17.23
CA LEU A 15 16.92 -3.84 17.34
C LEU A 15 15.90 -2.95 16.61
N TRP A 16 15.43 -3.36 15.42
CA TRP A 16 14.41 -2.63 14.69
C TRP A 16 13.10 -2.52 15.49
N VAL A 17 12.67 -3.57 16.16
CA VAL A 17 11.46 -3.51 17.02
C VAL A 17 11.64 -2.42 18.08
N LEU A 18 12.76 -2.39 18.79
CA LEU A 18 13.04 -1.37 19.81
C LEU A 18 13.04 0.04 19.21
N VAL A 19 13.74 0.24 18.10
CA VAL A 19 13.81 1.53 17.39
C VAL A 19 12.42 1.95 16.88
N SER A 20 11.66 1.03 16.31
CA SER A 20 10.32 1.29 15.80
C SER A 20 9.36 1.66 16.92
N SER A 21 9.37 0.95 18.05
CA SER A 21 8.54 1.25 19.22
C SER A 21 8.82 2.65 19.76
N VAL A 22 10.09 3.05 19.83
CA VAL A 22 10.44 4.37 20.33
C VAL A 22 10.10 5.46 19.31
N PHE A 23 10.52 5.32 18.04
CA PHE A 23 10.56 6.44 17.09
C PHE A 23 9.44 6.48 16.06
N PHE A 24 8.69 5.39 15.88
CA PHE A 24 7.65 5.30 14.86
C PHE A 24 6.28 4.99 15.44
N GLN A 25 6.19 4.11 16.44
CA GLN A 25 4.95 3.65 17.07
C GLN A 25 4.66 4.43 18.37
N ASN A 26 4.79 5.75 18.31
CA ASN A 26 4.57 6.64 19.44
C ASN A 26 3.71 7.83 19.00
N PRO A 27 2.75 8.30 19.82
CA PRO A 27 1.91 9.46 19.51
C PRO A 27 2.66 10.79 19.36
N PHE A 28 3.85 10.95 19.94
CA PHE A 28 4.56 12.22 19.92
C PHE A 28 5.20 12.52 18.55
N PRO A 29 4.96 13.70 17.95
CA PRO A 29 5.55 14.07 16.67
C PRO A 29 7.07 14.21 16.81
N LYS A 30 7.81 13.48 15.96
CA LYS A 30 9.28 13.50 15.94
C LYS A 30 9.78 14.07 14.63
N ALA A 31 10.98 14.64 14.66
CA ALA A 31 11.62 15.20 13.48
C ALA A 31 11.63 14.18 12.32
N ALA A 32 10.90 14.48 11.24
CA ALA A 32 10.74 13.60 10.09
C ALA A 32 12.09 13.21 9.46
N ARG A 33 13.04 14.15 9.42
CA ARG A 33 14.42 13.93 8.93
C ARG A 33 15.15 12.85 9.74
N PHE A 34 14.97 12.84 11.06
CA PHE A 34 15.60 11.86 11.94
C PHE A 34 15.00 10.46 11.73
N ARG A 35 13.67 10.36 11.61
CA ARG A 35 12.99 9.10 11.27
C ARG A 35 13.44 8.57 9.90
N ALA A 36 13.56 9.43 8.89
CA ALA A 36 14.10 9.04 7.59
C ALA A 36 15.55 8.52 7.69
N ALA A 37 16.40 9.17 8.49
CA ALA A 37 17.77 8.72 8.72
C ALA A 37 17.83 7.34 9.40
N LEU A 38 16.98 7.10 10.42
CA LEU A 38 16.86 5.79 11.05
C LEU A 38 16.43 4.71 10.05
N LEU A 39 15.41 4.96 9.22
CA LEU A 39 14.99 4.01 8.19
C LEU A 39 16.13 3.65 7.24
N ARG A 40 16.90 4.65 6.78
CA ARG A 40 18.08 4.44 5.93
C ARG A 40 19.15 3.61 6.64
N ALA A 41 19.42 3.87 7.92
CA ALA A 41 20.37 3.08 8.70
C ALA A 41 19.96 1.59 8.82
N PHE A 42 18.66 1.30 8.77
CA PHE A 42 18.15 -0.08 8.76
C PHE A 42 18.02 -0.68 7.34
N GLY A 43 18.42 0.04 6.30
CA GLY A 43 18.49 -0.46 4.91
C GLY A 43 17.32 -0.05 4.01
N ALA A 44 16.42 0.82 4.48
CA ALA A 44 15.41 1.40 3.61
C ALA A 44 16.03 2.40 2.64
N ARG A 45 15.39 2.59 1.48
CA ARG A 45 15.65 3.74 0.61
C ARG A 45 14.57 4.78 0.88
N VAL A 46 14.95 5.99 1.27
CA VAL A 46 14.01 7.08 1.60
C VAL A 46 14.48 8.37 0.95
N GLY A 47 13.62 9.00 0.16
CA GLY A 47 13.86 10.26 -0.51
C GLY A 47 13.87 11.49 0.41
N LYS A 48 13.84 12.67 -0.20
CA LYS A 48 13.77 13.98 0.44
C LYS A 48 12.32 14.38 0.71
N GLY A 49 12.09 15.21 1.72
CA GLY A 49 10.75 15.76 1.99
C GLY A 49 9.72 14.74 2.44
N VAL A 50 10.14 13.55 2.90
CA VAL A 50 9.20 12.53 3.43
C VAL A 50 8.73 12.94 4.82
N LEU A 51 7.41 12.97 4.99
CA LEU A 51 6.75 13.27 6.26
C LEU A 51 6.10 12.02 6.83
N PHE A 52 6.18 11.86 8.15
CA PHE A 52 5.64 10.72 8.87
C PHE A 52 4.70 11.21 9.97
N GLY A 53 3.49 10.70 9.98
CA GLY A 53 2.54 10.85 11.05
C GLY A 53 2.93 10.07 12.30
N SER A 54 2.11 10.18 13.33
CA SER A 54 2.25 9.45 14.57
C SER A 54 1.88 7.97 14.39
N ASN A 55 2.48 7.10 15.20
CA ASN A 55 2.14 5.68 15.24
C ASN A 55 2.22 4.92 13.90
N VAL A 56 3.29 5.13 13.13
CA VAL A 56 3.53 4.41 11.87
C VAL A 56 4.18 3.06 12.16
N TYR A 57 3.59 1.98 11.64
CA TYR A 57 4.13 0.64 11.74
C TYR A 57 4.85 0.24 10.44
N ILE A 58 6.09 -0.23 10.54
CA ILE A 58 6.86 -0.77 9.41
C ILE A 58 7.51 -2.08 9.87
N SER A 59 7.18 -3.21 9.25
CA SER A 59 7.70 -4.51 9.71
C SER A 59 9.18 -4.71 9.40
N TYR A 60 9.59 -4.57 8.13
CA TYR A 60 10.97 -4.76 7.67
C TYR A 60 11.44 -3.57 6.81
N PRO A 61 12.16 -2.59 7.39
CA PRO A 61 12.57 -1.37 6.68
C PRO A 61 13.53 -1.64 5.52
N TRP A 62 14.34 -2.70 5.55
CA TRP A 62 15.22 -3.07 4.42
C TRP A 62 14.47 -3.56 3.17
N ARG A 63 13.14 -3.73 3.25
CA ARG A 63 12.24 -4.04 2.12
C ARG A 63 11.38 -2.84 1.73
N LEU A 64 11.75 -1.63 2.17
CA LEU A 64 10.99 -0.41 1.93
C LEU A 64 11.77 0.55 1.04
N THR A 65 11.13 1.04 0.00
CA THR A 65 11.60 2.15 -0.83
C THR A 65 10.54 3.24 -0.86
N VAL A 66 10.94 4.46 -0.52
CA VAL A 66 10.10 5.66 -0.49
C VAL A 66 10.78 6.75 -1.32
N GLY A 67 10.07 7.30 -2.29
CA GLY A 67 10.51 8.41 -3.12
C GLY A 67 10.54 9.75 -2.39
N ASP A 68 10.56 10.83 -3.16
CA ASP A 68 10.59 12.20 -2.65
C ASP A 68 9.18 12.73 -2.39
N HIS A 69 9.05 13.64 -1.42
CA HIS A 69 7.80 14.36 -1.11
C HIS A 69 6.59 13.45 -0.84
N VAL A 70 6.85 12.33 -0.13
CA VAL A 70 5.81 11.39 0.30
C VAL A 70 5.26 11.80 1.67
N TRP A 71 3.94 11.77 1.82
CA TRP A 71 3.30 11.87 3.13
C TRP A 71 2.78 10.49 3.57
N ILE A 72 3.27 10.02 4.72
CA ILE A 72 2.77 8.82 5.40
C ILE A 72 2.01 9.30 6.63
N GLY A 73 0.68 9.19 6.62
CA GLY A 73 -0.20 9.67 7.68
C GLY A 73 -0.10 8.89 8.99
N ASP A 74 -0.91 9.30 9.98
CA ASP A 74 -0.92 8.65 11.28
C ASP A 74 -1.47 7.21 11.20
N ASP A 75 -1.06 6.34 12.12
CA ASP A 75 -1.56 4.97 12.22
C ASP A 75 -1.42 4.16 10.91
N VAL A 76 -0.52 4.56 10.00
CA VAL A 76 -0.27 3.82 8.77
C VAL A 76 0.53 2.57 9.07
N GLY A 77 0.06 1.42 8.60
CA GLY A 77 0.75 0.15 8.70
C GLY A 77 1.35 -0.27 7.36
N ILE A 78 2.64 -0.57 7.35
CA ILE A 78 3.38 -1.11 6.20
C ILE A 78 3.96 -2.46 6.62
N GLN A 79 3.23 -3.53 6.32
CA GLN A 79 3.72 -4.88 6.51
C GLN A 79 4.53 -5.30 5.27
N SER A 80 5.83 -5.00 5.28
CA SER A 80 6.82 -5.27 4.23
C SER A 80 7.48 -6.66 4.34
N LEU A 81 6.68 -7.73 4.37
CA LEU A 81 7.19 -9.11 4.20
C LEU A 81 7.77 -9.34 2.80
N ALA A 82 7.32 -8.61 1.78
CA ALA A 82 8.01 -8.44 0.49
C ALA A 82 8.34 -6.95 0.25
N GLN A 83 8.90 -6.65 -0.91
CA GLN A 83 9.24 -5.27 -1.29
C GLN A 83 7.99 -4.38 -1.32
N VAL A 84 8.06 -3.23 -0.65
CA VAL A 84 7.09 -2.14 -0.77
C VAL A 84 7.80 -0.94 -1.37
N THR A 85 7.33 -0.51 -2.53
CA THR A 85 7.84 0.67 -3.22
C THR A 85 6.75 1.73 -3.28
N ILE A 86 7.06 2.89 -2.72
CA ILE A 86 6.22 4.09 -2.74
C ILE A 86 7.00 5.14 -3.53
N GLU A 87 6.53 5.50 -4.70
CA GLU A 87 7.17 6.51 -5.55
C GLU A 87 6.93 7.93 -5.02
N SER A 88 7.48 8.93 -5.71
CA SER A 88 7.44 10.33 -5.27
C SER A 88 6.02 10.93 -5.30
N ASN A 89 5.79 11.96 -4.50
CA ASN A 89 4.52 12.70 -4.43
C ASN A 89 3.31 11.82 -4.08
N VAL A 90 3.53 10.69 -3.40
CA VAL A 90 2.45 9.83 -2.93
C VAL A 90 1.93 10.30 -1.58
N CYS A 91 0.62 10.20 -1.39
CA CYS A 91 -0.05 10.45 -0.13
C CYS A 91 -0.70 9.17 0.39
N LEU A 92 -0.23 8.68 1.55
CA LEU A 92 -0.93 7.68 2.35
C LEU A 92 -1.62 8.40 3.50
N ALA A 93 -2.95 8.49 3.46
CA ALA A 93 -3.72 9.11 4.52
C ALA A 93 -3.68 8.26 5.81
N ARG A 94 -4.25 8.80 6.89
CA ARG A 94 -4.32 8.14 8.19
C ARG A 94 -4.92 6.72 8.09
N ARG A 95 -4.44 5.77 8.91
CA ARG A 95 -4.97 4.40 9.04
C ARG A 95 -4.98 3.58 7.74
N CYS A 96 -4.18 3.95 6.73
CA CYS A 96 -3.98 3.06 5.59
C CYS A 96 -3.14 1.85 6.00
N TYR A 97 -3.40 0.70 5.39
CA TYR A 97 -2.62 -0.51 5.63
C TYR A 97 -2.16 -1.14 4.32
N LEU A 98 -0.85 -1.36 4.19
CA LEU A 98 -0.22 -2.06 3.08
C LEU A 98 0.23 -3.43 3.58
N SER A 99 -0.35 -4.50 3.05
CA SER A 99 -0.05 -5.87 3.46
C SER A 99 0.57 -6.66 2.31
N THR A 100 1.88 -6.88 2.34
CA THR A 100 2.55 -7.76 1.37
C THR A 100 2.45 -9.24 1.73
N GLY A 101 1.90 -9.57 2.90
CA GLY A 101 1.68 -10.94 3.37
C GLY A 101 0.25 -11.43 3.12
N SER A 102 0.14 -12.72 2.84
CA SER A 102 -1.08 -13.51 2.82
C SER A 102 -0.76 -14.98 3.13
N HIS A 103 -1.76 -15.85 3.16
CA HIS A 103 -1.57 -17.27 3.38
C HIS A 103 -2.30 -18.09 2.32
N ASP A 104 -1.71 -19.23 1.96
CA ASP A 104 -2.39 -20.22 1.14
C ASP A 104 -3.39 -21.01 1.97
N PHE A 105 -4.59 -20.46 2.14
CA PHE A 105 -5.64 -21.10 2.93
C PHE A 105 -6.14 -22.43 2.35
N ARG A 106 -5.75 -22.77 1.12
CA ARG A 106 -6.08 -24.05 0.46
C ARG A 106 -5.07 -25.15 0.79
N ARG A 107 -3.93 -24.83 1.40
CA ARG A 107 -2.94 -25.81 1.83
C ARG A 107 -3.10 -26.09 3.32
N GLU A 108 -2.93 -27.35 3.72
CA GLU A 108 -2.97 -27.77 5.12
C GLU A 108 -1.92 -27.08 5.99
N ASP A 109 -0.75 -26.76 5.42
CA ASP A 109 0.35 -26.06 6.09
C ASP A 109 0.12 -24.54 6.24
N PHE A 110 -0.99 -24.01 5.71
CA PHE A 110 -1.35 -22.58 5.68
C PHE A 110 -0.15 -21.69 5.27
N LYS A 111 0.62 -22.14 4.27
CA LYS A 111 1.92 -21.56 3.93
C LYS A 111 1.83 -20.06 3.64
N LEU A 112 2.77 -19.30 4.19
CA LEU A 112 2.93 -17.86 3.94
C LEU A 112 3.16 -17.60 2.44
N LYS A 113 2.38 -16.70 1.87
CA LYS A 113 2.56 -16.13 0.53
C LYS A 113 2.90 -14.65 0.67
N VAL A 114 3.90 -14.19 -0.06
CA VAL A 114 4.27 -12.77 -0.08
C VAL A 114 4.40 -12.29 -1.51
N ALA A 115 3.95 -11.07 -1.77
CA ALA A 115 4.08 -10.42 -3.06
C ALA A 115 4.29 -8.92 -2.88
N PRO A 116 5.11 -8.28 -3.74
CA PRO A 116 5.44 -6.86 -3.59
C PRO A 116 4.23 -5.96 -3.79
N ILE A 117 4.30 -4.75 -3.23
CA ILE A 117 3.33 -3.68 -3.49
C ILE A 117 4.07 -2.51 -4.13
N LEU A 118 3.49 -1.94 -5.19
CA LEU A 118 4.00 -0.75 -5.86
C LEU A 118 2.94 0.35 -5.84
N ILE A 119 3.25 1.48 -5.22
CA ILE A 119 2.41 2.68 -5.20
C ILE A 119 3.09 3.73 -6.06
N ARG A 120 2.53 4.00 -7.24
CA ARG A 120 3.16 4.87 -8.23
C ARG A 120 2.96 6.35 -7.96
N GLN A 121 3.77 7.16 -8.64
CA GLN A 121 3.91 8.58 -8.40
C GLN A 121 2.57 9.33 -8.41
N GLY A 122 2.43 10.29 -7.49
CA GLY A 122 1.26 11.18 -7.45
C GLY A 122 -0.06 10.51 -7.06
N SER A 123 -0.05 9.23 -6.67
CA SER A 123 -1.25 8.54 -6.22
C SER A 123 -1.63 8.92 -4.79
N TRP A 124 -2.92 8.80 -4.49
CA TRP A 124 -3.48 9.11 -3.19
C TRP A 124 -4.28 7.94 -2.65
N ILE A 125 -3.86 7.43 -1.49
CA ILE A 125 -4.55 6.38 -0.75
C ILE A 125 -5.27 7.04 0.43
N ALA A 126 -6.60 7.15 0.34
CA ALA A 126 -7.39 7.87 1.33
C ALA A 126 -7.63 7.04 2.60
N ILE A 127 -8.10 7.73 3.65
CA ILE A 127 -8.14 7.26 5.03
C ILE A 127 -8.74 5.86 5.17
N GLY A 128 -8.07 4.99 5.95
CA GLY A 128 -8.59 3.67 6.29
C GLY A 128 -8.58 2.64 5.15
N SER A 129 -7.88 2.90 4.03
CA SER A 129 -7.84 1.95 2.90
C SER A 129 -6.82 0.83 3.11
N LEU A 130 -7.12 -0.35 2.59
CA LEU A 130 -6.28 -1.54 2.63
C LEU A 130 -5.79 -1.88 1.21
N VAL A 131 -4.49 -2.10 1.05
CA VAL A 131 -3.88 -2.60 -0.19
C VAL A 131 -3.17 -3.93 0.09
N VAL A 132 -3.52 -4.97 -0.66
CA VAL A 132 -3.03 -6.33 -0.43
C VAL A 132 -1.83 -6.68 -1.31
N ALA A 133 -1.25 -7.85 -1.04
CA ALA A 133 -0.03 -8.33 -1.66
C ALA A 133 -0.17 -8.44 -3.19
N GLY A 134 0.86 -8.00 -3.92
CA GLY A 134 0.90 -8.09 -5.38
C GLY A 134 0.25 -6.92 -6.11
N VAL A 135 -0.38 -5.97 -5.40
CA VAL A 135 -1.08 -4.85 -6.01
C VAL A 135 -0.14 -3.73 -6.44
N THR A 136 -0.35 -3.24 -7.66
CA THR A 136 0.18 -1.99 -8.18
C THR A 136 -0.93 -0.93 -8.21
N ILE A 137 -0.69 0.22 -7.56
CA ILE A 137 -1.51 1.42 -7.70
C ILE A 137 -0.88 2.33 -8.76
N GLY A 138 -1.59 2.56 -9.85
CA GLY A 138 -1.13 3.35 -11.00
C GLY A 138 -0.85 4.82 -10.67
N GLU A 139 -0.09 5.46 -11.55
CA GLU A 139 0.28 6.87 -11.41
C GLU A 139 -0.96 7.76 -11.33
N GLY A 140 -0.99 8.70 -10.37
CA GLY A 140 -2.13 9.62 -10.20
C GLY A 140 -3.45 8.95 -9.77
N ALA A 141 -3.46 7.64 -9.49
CA ALA A 141 -4.67 6.95 -9.07
C ALA A 141 -5.11 7.37 -7.67
N VAL A 142 -6.42 7.32 -7.43
CA VAL A 142 -7.04 7.66 -6.14
C VAL A 142 -7.77 6.44 -5.61
N VAL A 143 -7.39 5.99 -4.41
CA VAL A 143 -8.13 4.98 -3.64
C VAL A 143 -8.97 5.71 -2.61
N SER A 144 -10.30 5.64 -2.73
CA SER A 144 -11.21 6.33 -1.81
C SER A 144 -11.17 5.75 -0.41
N ALA A 145 -11.64 6.54 0.58
CA ALA A 145 -11.64 6.16 1.98
C ALA A 145 -12.29 4.78 2.22
N GLY A 146 -11.69 3.98 3.10
CA GLY A 146 -12.20 2.67 3.51
C GLY A 146 -12.19 1.60 2.42
N SER A 147 -11.50 1.81 1.30
CA SER A 147 -11.50 0.82 0.20
C SER A 147 -10.57 -0.35 0.47
N VAL A 148 -10.95 -1.54 -0.03
CA VAL A 148 -10.13 -2.75 0.02
C VAL A 148 -9.67 -3.11 -1.39
N VAL A 149 -8.41 -2.82 -1.68
CA VAL A 149 -7.82 -3.00 -3.00
C VAL A 149 -7.20 -4.38 -3.10
N LEU A 150 -7.84 -5.24 -3.89
CA LEU A 150 -7.46 -6.64 -4.10
C LEU A 150 -6.75 -6.92 -5.44
N ARG A 151 -6.70 -5.92 -6.32
CA ARG A 151 -6.13 -6.00 -7.68
C ARG A 151 -5.54 -4.65 -8.08
N ASP A 152 -4.73 -4.67 -9.12
CA ASP A 152 -4.12 -3.46 -9.66
C ASP A 152 -5.13 -2.37 -9.99
N VAL A 153 -4.73 -1.13 -9.74
CA VAL A 153 -5.51 0.07 -10.06
C VAL A 153 -4.83 0.77 -11.23
N PRO A 154 -5.52 0.98 -12.37
CA PRO A 154 -4.94 1.70 -13.50
C PRO A 154 -4.53 3.13 -13.13
N ALA A 155 -3.58 3.68 -13.89
CA ALA A 155 -3.19 5.07 -13.74
C ALA A 155 -4.39 6.01 -13.96
N ASN A 156 -4.41 7.12 -13.23
CA ASN A 156 -5.43 8.15 -13.31
C ASN A 156 -6.85 7.61 -13.16
N CYS A 157 -7.07 6.58 -12.34
CA CYS A 157 -8.40 6.08 -12.00
C CYS A 157 -8.74 6.34 -10.54
N LEU A 158 -10.03 6.55 -10.26
CA LEU A 158 -10.58 6.53 -8.92
C LEU A 158 -11.22 5.16 -8.66
N VAL A 159 -10.84 4.51 -7.56
CA VAL A 159 -11.47 3.28 -7.08
C VAL A 159 -12.15 3.48 -5.74
N ARG A 160 -13.25 2.76 -5.49
CA ARG A 160 -13.94 2.75 -4.20
C ARG A 160 -14.51 1.38 -3.84
N GLY A 161 -14.68 1.15 -2.53
CA GLY A 161 -15.48 0.04 -1.99
C GLY A 161 -14.67 -1.17 -1.53
N ASN A 162 -15.38 -2.22 -1.11
CA ASN A 162 -14.83 -3.48 -0.66
C ASN A 162 -15.61 -4.64 -1.32
N PRO A 163 -15.08 -5.30 -2.36
CA PRO A 163 -13.78 -5.02 -3.00
C PRO A 163 -13.79 -3.73 -3.82
N ALA A 164 -12.64 -3.05 -3.92
CA ALA A 164 -12.51 -1.80 -4.65
C ALA A 164 -12.79 -1.98 -6.16
N GLN A 165 -13.68 -1.15 -6.68
CA GLN A 165 -14.05 -1.08 -8.11
C GLN A 165 -13.65 0.25 -8.70
N ILE A 166 -13.25 0.25 -9.98
CA ILE A 166 -13.03 1.49 -10.73
C ILE A 166 -14.37 2.20 -10.88
N VAL A 167 -14.40 3.46 -10.47
CA VAL A 167 -15.58 4.32 -10.57
C VAL A 167 -15.49 5.18 -11.81
N CYS A 168 -14.31 5.76 -12.03
CA CYS A 168 -14.09 6.69 -13.11
C CYS A 168 -12.61 6.92 -13.40
N GLU A 169 -12.35 7.50 -14.57
CA GLU A 169 -11.07 8.08 -14.93
C GLU A 169 -10.97 9.52 -14.41
N ILE A 170 -9.76 9.92 -14.05
CA ILE A 170 -9.39 11.22 -13.50
C ILE A 170 -8.62 11.96 -14.59
N PHE A 171 -9.18 13.04 -15.09
CA PHE A 171 -8.50 13.92 -16.03
C PHE A 171 -7.93 15.13 -15.28
N ARG A 172 -6.67 15.46 -15.56
CA ARG A 172 -6.11 16.77 -15.18
C ARG A 172 -6.33 17.73 -16.34
N ASP A 173 -6.95 18.87 -16.05
CA ASP A 173 -7.08 19.96 -17.01
C ASP A 173 -5.68 20.50 -17.34
N PRO A 174 -5.29 20.61 -18.63
CA PRO A 174 -4.01 21.19 -19.04
C PRO A 174 -3.80 22.64 -18.55
N GLU A 175 -4.85 23.40 -18.21
CA GLU A 175 -4.72 24.75 -17.64
C GLU A 175 -4.54 24.77 -16.10
N GLY A 176 -4.59 23.61 -15.46
CA GLY A 176 -4.80 23.41 -14.02
C GLY A 176 -3.58 23.47 -13.10
N ALA A 177 -2.73 24.50 -13.20
CA ALA A 177 -1.79 24.85 -12.11
C ALA A 177 -2.52 25.41 -10.85
N ARG A 178 -3.84 25.58 -10.91
CA ARG A 178 -4.68 25.99 -9.78
C ARG A 178 -5.65 24.85 -9.42
N ALA A 179 -5.79 24.63 -8.12
CA ALA A 179 -6.49 23.54 -7.44
C ALA A 179 -8.02 23.50 -7.65
N SER A 180 -8.48 23.52 -8.91
CA SER A 180 -9.84 23.16 -9.29
C SER A 180 -9.76 21.94 -10.20
N ILE A 181 -9.46 20.79 -9.62
CA ILE A 181 -9.63 19.52 -10.33
C ILE A 181 -11.14 19.38 -10.56
N ARG A 182 -11.63 19.75 -11.76
CA ARG A 182 -12.89 19.21 -12.24
C ARG A 182 -12.62 17.73 -12.48
N VAL A 183 -12.79 16.90 -11.45
CA VAL A 183 -12.84 15.45 -11.61
C VAL A 183 -14.08 15.17 -12.44
N SER A 184 -13.96 15.23 -13.76
CA SER A 184 -14.98 14.69 -14.65
C SER A 184 -14.79 13.18 -14.63
N CYS A 185 -15.49 12.54 -13.70
CA CYS A 185 -15.63 11.12 -13.72
C CYS A 185 -16.44 10.72 -14.97
N ARG A 186 -15.80 10.16 -15.99
CA ARG A 186 -16.54 9.36 -16.97
C ARG A 186 -16.83 8.01 -16.33
N HIS A 187 -18.09 7.64 -16.28
CA HIS A 187 -18.50 6.33 -15.80
C HIS A 187 -17.85 5.26 -16.68
N VAL A 188 -17.11 4.35 -16.07
CA VAL A 188 -16.65 3.14 -16.76
C VAL A 188 -17.88 2.25 -16.93
N PRO A 189 -18.32 1.91 -18.15
CA PRO A 189 -19.45 1.01 -18.32
C PRO A 189 -19.14 -0.32 -17.64
N GLU A 190 -20.06 -0.79 -16.79
CA GLU A 190 -19.94 -2.11 -16.16
C GLU A 190 -19.81 -3.16 -17.26
N LYS A 191 -18.66 -3.85 -17.32
CA LYS A 191 -18.58 -5.11 -18.07
C LYS A 191 -19.44 -6.11 -17.30
N PRO A 192 -20.48 -6.71 -17.92
CA PRO A 192 -21.29 -7.72 -17.24
C PRO A 192 -20.35 -8.82 -16.72
N LEU A 193 -20.50 -9.18 -15.45
CA LEU A 193 -19.89 -10.40 -14.93
C LEU A 193 -20.37 -11.55 -15.82
N ALA A 194 -19.45 -12.17 -16.55
CA ALA A 194 -19.76 -13.42 -17.24
C ALA A 194 -20.31 -14.39 -16.17
N PRO A 195 -21.49 -15.00 -16.39
CA PRO A 195 -22.04 -15.94 -15.44
C PRO A 195 -20.99 -17.01 -15.17
N SER A 196 -20.68 -17.24 -13.88
CA SER A 196 -19.80 -18.33 -13.49
C SER A 196 -20.37 -19.61 -14.06
N ALA A 197 -19.63 -20.30 -14.92
CA ALA A 197 -20.02 -21.61 -15.39
C ALA A 197 -20.17 -22.51 -14.16
N SER A 198 -21.42 -22.83 -13.82
CA SER A 198 -21.75 -23.84 -12.83
C SER A 198 -21.09 -25.15 -13.28
N PRO A 199 -20.32 -25.84 -12.42
CA PRO A 199 -19.84 -27.15 -12.77
C PRO A 199 -21.06 -28.07 -12.85
N THR A 200 -21.40 -28.49 -14.07
CA THR A 200 -22.38 -29.54 -14.31
C THR A 200 -21.91 -30.77 -13.55
N ARG A 201 -22.62 -31.11 -12.46
CA ARG A 201 -22.51 -32.43 -11.82
C ARG A 201 -22.93 -33.46 -12.87
N ALA A 202 -21.98 -34.19 -13.42
CA ALA A 202 -22.26 -35.51 -13.96
C ALA A 202 -22.43 -36.44 -12.76
N LEU A 203 -23.68 -36.58 -12.31
CA LEU A 203 -24.16 -37.85 -11.79
C LEU A 203 -24.56 -38.64 -13.03
N ASP A 204 -23.98 -39.84 -13.18
CA ASP A 204 -24.59 -41.07 -13.74
C ASP A 204 -23.49 -41.98 -14.32
N GLY A 205 -23.40 -43.20 -13.80
CA GLY A 205 -22.51 -44.28 -14.25
C GLY A 205 -21.95 -45.12 -13.12
#